data_AF-A0A8J6MAT6-F1
#
_entry.id   AF-A0A8J6MAT6-F1
#
_cell.length_a   1.000
_cell.length_b   1.000
_cell.length_c   1.000
_cell.angle_alpha   90.00
_cell.angle_beta   90.00
_cell.angle_gamma   90.00
#
_symmetry.space_group_name_H-M   'P 1'
#
loop_
_entity.id
_entity.type
_entity.pdbx_description
1 polymer ?
#
loop_
_entity_poly.entity_id
_entity_poly.type
_entity_poly.pdbx_seq_one_letter_code
_entity_poly.pdbx_strand_id
1 'polypeptide(L)'
;MDPCDVAVALKSMKIWVDSREQDTLMARRRLRQMGYPHERKALSFGDYSACCDALDLSDSVAIERKLGLDELANCYCKDRPRFTREFERAKQAGAKLYLLV
;
A
#
# COMPACT_ATOMS: atom_id res chain seq x y z
N MET A 1 -0.91 -11.42 -20.82
CA MET A 1 -1.34 -10.02 -21.00
C MET A 1 -0.34 -9.41 -21.95
N ASP A 2 -0.78 -8.98 -23.12
CA ASP A 2 0.07 -8.32 -24.11
C ASP A 2 0.43 -6.90 -23.60
N PRO A 3 1.57 -6.30 -23.98
CA PRO A 3 1.92 -4.92 -23.59
C PRO A 3 0.82 -3.88 -23.88
N CYS A 4 0.04 -4.04 -24.95
CA CYS A 4 -1.10 -3.16 -25.25
C CYS A 4 -2.20 -3.29 -24.19
N ASP A 5 -2.49 -4.50 -23.72
CA ASP A 5 -3.48 -4.75 -22.67
C ASP A 5 -3.08 -4.09 -21.36
N VAL A 6 -1.79 -4.13 -21.01
CA VAL A 6 -1.25 -3.48 -19.81
C VAL A 6 -1.44 -1.96 -19.91
N ALA A 7 -1.13 -1.35 -21.06
CA ALA A 7 -1.28 0.08 -21.25
C ALA A 7 -2.75 0.54 -21.14
N VAL A 8 -3.70 -0.28 -21.59
CA VAL A 8 -5.14 -0.02 -21.42
C VAL A 8 -5.54 -0.13 -19.96
N ALA A 9 -5.13 -1.20 -19.27
CA ALA A 9 -5.43 -1.41 -17.86
C ALA A 9 -4.88 -0.29 -16.96
N LEU A 10 -3.70 0.24 -17.28
CA LEU A 10 -3.10 1.35 -16.52
C LEU A 10 -3.89 2.66 -16.61
N LYS A 11 -4.73 2.85 -17.64
CA LYS A 11 -5.57 4.06 -17.77
C LYS A 11 -6.69 4.14 -16.73
N SER A 12 -7.16 3.00 -16.23
CA SER A 12 -8.16 2.94 -15.16
C SER A 12 -7.55 2.65 -13.79
N MET A 13 -6.22 2.73 -13.67
CA MET A 13 -5.55 2.45 -12.41
C MET A 13 -5.98 3.43 -11.31
N LYS A 14 -6.35 2.88 -10.16
CA LYS A 14 -6.69 3.60 -8.94
C LYS A 14 -5.87 3.05 -7.78
N ILE A 15 -5.54 3.92 -6.84
CA ILE A 15 -4.84 3.56 -5.60
C ILE A 15 -5.87 3.26 -4.51
N TRP A 16 -5.74 2.10 -3.87
CA TRP A 16 -6.40 1.84 -2.61
C TRP A 16 -5.57 2.44 -1.47
N VAL A 17 -6.22 3.22 -0.63
CA VAL A 17 -5.65 3.80 0.59
C VAL A 17 -6.32 3.15 1.79
N ASP A 18 -5.54 2.63 2.72
CA ASP A 18 -6.10 2.00 3.91
C ASP A 18 -6.97 2.98 4.70
N SER A 19 -8.11 2.51 5.18
CA SER A 19 -9.08 3.32 5.92
C SER A 19 -8.58 3.78 7.31
N ARG A 20 -7.51 3.18 7.83
CA ARG A 20 -6.86 3.56 9.10
C ARG A 20 -5.77 4.61 8.91
N GLU A 21 -5.29 4.84 7.67
CA GLU A 21 -4.30 5.88 7.38
C GLU A 21 -4.82 7.25 7.83
N GLN A 22 -4.01 8.04 8.53
CA GLN A 22 -4.48 9.30 9.08
C GLN A 22 -4.56 10.39 8.01
N ASP A 23 -5.67 11.12 7.99
CA ASP A 23 -5.89 12.22 7.04
C ASP A 23 -5.17 13.50 7.46
N THR A 24 -3.84 13.47 7.40
CA THR A 24 -2.95 14.59 7.73
C THR A 24 -2.65 15.44 6.49
N LEU A 25 -2.19 16.68 6.69
CA LEU A 25 -1.73 17.55 5.59
C LEU A 25 -0.64 16.89 4.74
N MET A 26 0.27 16.14 5.36
CA MET A 26 1.35 15.42 4.69
C MET A 26 0.83 14.22 3.89
N ALA A 27 -0.15 13.48 4.43
CA ALA A 27 -0.83 12.40 3.70
C ALA A 27 -1.56 12.95 2.46
N ARG A 28 -2.36 14.01 2.62
CA ARG A 28 -3.05 14.67 1.49
C ARG A 28 -2.07 15.18 0.43
N ARG A 29 -0.94 15.76 0.85
CA ARG A 29 0.11 16.23 -0.07
C ARG A 29 0.69 15.06 -0.87
N ARG A 30 0.96 13.93 -0.22
CA ARG A 30 1.48 12.70 -0.86
C ARG A 30 0.48 12.13 -1.86
N LEU A 31 -0.79 11.99 -1.47
CA LEU A 31 -1.84 11.48 -2.35
C LEU A 31 -2.00 12.35 -3.61
N ARG A 32 -1.88 13.69 -3.47
CA ARG A 32 -1.83 14.59 -4.64
C ARG A 32 -0.59 14.37 -5.50
N GLN A 33 0.57 14.14 -4.90
CA GLN A 33 1.83 13.89 -5.63
C GLN A 33 1.84 12.56 -6.37
N MET A 34 1.09 11.56 -5.90
CA MET A 34 0.95 10.28 -6.61
C MET A 34 0.33 10.46 -8.01
N GLY A 35 -0.54 11.46 -8.20
CA GLY A 35 -1.10 11.80 -9.51
C GLY A 35 -2.14 10.81 -10.05
N TYR A 36 -2.59 9.86 -9.23
CA TYR A 36 -3.63 8.89 -9.60
C TYR A 36 -4.89 9.07 -8.74
N PRO A 37 -6.08 8.70 -9.27
CA PRO A 37 -7.27 8.56 -8.45
C PRO A 37 -7.01 7.63 -7.27
N HIS A 38 -7.59 7.93 -6.13
CA HIS A 38 -7.46 7.10 -4.93
C HIS A 38 -8.77 7.02 -4.17
N GLU A 39 -9.00 5.87 -3.54
CA GLU A 39 -10.19 5.62 -2.71
C GLU A 39 -9.79 4.93 -1.42
N ARG A 40 -10.57 5.19 -0.36
CA ARG A 40 -10.35 4.56 0.94
C ARG A 40 -11.02 3.20 0.98
N LYS A 41 -10.25 2.17 1.34
CA LYS A 41 -10.71 0.77 1.50
C LYS A 41 -10.04 0.19 2.73
N ALA A 42 -10.73 -0.66 3.49
CA ALA A 42 -10.07 -1.41 4.55
C ALA A 42 -9.17 -2.48 3.91
N LEU A 43 -7.85 -2.40 4.12
CA LEU A 43 -6.90 -3.37 3.60
C LEU A 43 -6.53 -4.39 4.67
N SER A 44 -6.36 -5.65 4.26
CA SER A 44 -5.92 -6.72 5.16
C SER A 44 -4.49 -6.50 5.68
N PHE A 45 -3.64 -5.87 4.86
CA PHE A 45 -2.24 -5.55 5.14
C PHE A 45 -1.76 -4.38 4.26
N GLY A 46 -0.77 -3.63 4.75
CA GLY A 46 -0.22 -2.44 4.10
C GLY A 46 -1.11 -1.20 4.18
N ASP A 47 -0.53 -0.06 3.81
CA ASP A 47 -1.21 1.24 3.77
C ASP A 47 -1.79 1.55 2.39
N TYR A 48 -1.18 1.00 1.33
CA TYR A 48 -1.63 1.19 -0.03
C TYR A 48 -1.68 -0.11 -0.82
N SER A 49 -2.57 -0.16 -1.79
CA SER A 49 -2.57 -1.12 -2.89
C SER A 49 -3.10 -0.44 -4.16
N ALA A 50 -3.36 -1.19 -5.22
CA ALA A 50 -3.89 -0.66 -6.47
C ALA A 50 -4.89 -1.60 -7.11
N CYS A 51 -5.75 -1.05 -7.96
CA CYS A 51 -6.63 -1.80 -8.83
C CYS A 51 -6.73 -1.12 -10.19
N CYS A 52 -7.25 -1.85 -11.16
CA CYS A 52 -7.74 -1.38 -12.44
C CYS A 52 -8.95 -2.23 -12.83
N ASP A 53 -9.59 -1.94 -13.97
CA ASP A 53 -10.79 -2.68 -14.39
C ASP A 53 -10.57 -4.18 -14.60
N ALA A 54 -9.33 -4.59 -14.89
CA ALA A 54 -8.98 -5.97 -15.13
C ALA A 54 -8.50 -6.73 -13.88
N LEU A 55 -8.10 -6.02 -12.81
CA LEU A 55 -7.41 -6.64 -11.67
C LEU A 55 -7.51 -5.79 -10.40
N ASP A 56 -7.78 -6.43 -9.25
CA ASP A 56 -7.60 -5.84 -7.93
C ASP A 56 -6.39 -6.49 -7.24
N LEU A 57 -5.42 -5.68 -6.82
CA LEU A 57 -4.22 -6.16 -6.15
C LEU A 57 -4.35 -6.14 -4.61
N SER A 58 -5.47 -5.70 -4.04
CA SER A 58 -5.59 -5.48 -2.58
C SER A 58 -5.25 -6.71 -1.73
N ASP A 59 -5.43 -7.91 -2.26
CA ASP A 59 -5.18 -9.17 -1.56
C ASP A 59 -3.87 -9.86 -1.99
N SER A 60 -3.14 -9.29 -2.95
CA SER A 60 -1.92 -9.92 -3.52
C SER A 60 -0.69 -9.03 -3.49
N VAL A 61 -0.84 -7.70 -3.50
CA VAL A 61 0.25 -6.74 -3.43
C VAL A 61 -0.14 -5.57 -2.55
N ALA A 62 0.73 -5.20 -1.63
CA ALA A 62 0.55 -4.01 -0.81
C ALA A 62 1.86 -3.27 -0.57
N ILE A 63 1.71 -2.00 -0.21
CA ILE A 63 2.80 -1.11 0.17
C ILE A 63 2.59 -0.74 1.63
N GLU A 64 3.54 -1.12 2.48
CA GLU A 64 3.68 -0.65 3.85
C GLU A 64 4.56 0.60 3.83
N ARG A 65 4.10 1.71 4.39
CA ARG A 65 4.80 2.99 4.33
C ARG A 65 5.19 3.44 5.74
N LYS A 66 6.47 3.79 5.91
CA LYS A 66 6.97 4.46 7.12
C LYS A 66 7.33 5.91 6.81
N LEU A 67 7.28 6.76 7.83
CA LEU A 67 7.56 8.20 7.72
C LEU A 67 9.01 8.51 7.41
N GLY A 68 9.91 7.68 7.90
CA GLY A 68 11.33 7.78 7.69
C GLY A 68 12.08 6.78 8.55
N LEU A 69 13.39 6.96 8.63
CA LEU A 69 14.27 6.04 9.34
C LEU A 69 14.01 5.98 10.85
N ASP A 70 13.53 7.06 11.46
CA ASP A 70 13.22 7.07 12.89
C ASP A 70 12.04 6.15 13.24
N GLU A 71 10.97 6.20 12.43
CA GLU A 71 9.83 5.30 12.60
C GLU A 71 10.24 3.85 12.33
N LEU A 72 11.06 3.63 11.31
CA LEU A 72 11.58 2.30 11.00
C LEU A 72 12.47 1.74 12.12
N ALA A 73 13.36 2.56 12.68
CA ALA A 73 14.20 2.17 13.82
C ALA A 73 13.34 1.79 15.03
N ASN A 74 12.26 2.54 15.29
CA ASN A 74 11.31 2.19 16.34
C ASN A 74 10.58 0.86 16.06
N CYS A 75 10.24 0.58 14.79
CA CYS A 75 9.69 -0.71 14.36
C CYS A 75 10.66 -1.87 14.61
N TYR A 76 11.97 -1.67 14.50
CA TYR A 76 12.96 -2.72 14.79
C TYR A 76 13.28 -2.87 16.29
N CYS A 77 12.91 -1.88 17.10
CA CYS A 77 13.12 -1.89 18.54
C CYS A 77 11.82 -2.20 19.28
N LYS A 78 11.04 -1.16 19.65
CA LYS A 78 9.90 -1.28 20.55
C LYS A 78 8.70 -1.98 19.90
N ASP A 79 8.45 -1.67 18.64
CA ASP A 79 7.26 -2.16 17.91
C ASP A 79 7.53 -3.42 17.08
N ARG A 80 8.69 -4.05 17.26
CA ARG A 80 9.11 -5.22 16.48
C ARG A 80 8.10 -6.37 16.46
N PRO A 81 7.47 -6.76 17.58
CA PRO A 81 6.46 -7.82 17.55
C PRO A 81 5.25 -7.45 16.68
N ARG A 82 4.84 -6.18 16.69
CA ARG A 82 3.73 -5.70 15.84
C ARG A 82 4.13 -5.70 14.38
N PHE A 83 5.28 -5.10 14.06
CA PHE A 83 5.80 -5.01 12.70
C PHE A 83 5.99 -6.40 12.08
N THR A 84 6.52 -7.37 12.84
CA THR A 84 6.69 -8.75 12.38
C THR A 84 5.34 -9.40 12.01
N ARG A 85 4.30 -9.21 12.83
CA ARG A 85 2.97 -9.78 12.55
C ARG A 85 2.34 -9.22 11.28
N GLU A 86 2.58 -7.96 10.95
CA GLU A 86 2.08 -7.34 9.72
C GLU A 86 2.69 -8.01 8.48
N PHE A 87 4.01 -8.29 8.50
CA PHE A 87 4.71 -9.00 7.43
C PHE A 87 4.32 -10.48 7.37
N GLU A 88 4.16 -11.14 8.52
CA GLU A 88 3.72 -12.53 8.57
C GLU A 88 2.31 -12.71 8.00
N ARG A 89 1.39 -11.78 8.28
CA ARG A 89 0.04 -11.79 7.69
C ARG A 89 0.07 -11.70 6.17
N ALA A 90 0.85 -10.76 5.62
CA ALA A 90 1.01 -10.65 4.18
C ALA A 90 1.62 -11.94 3.58
N LYS A 91 2.65 -12.50 4.24
CA LYS A 91 3.26 -13.76 3.82
C LYS A 91 2.28 -14.94 3.85
N GLN A 92 1.45 -15.04 4.89
CA GLN A 92 0.42 -16.08 5.02
C GLN A 92 -0.66 -15.97 3.94
N ALA A 93 -1.00 -14.75 3.53
CA ALA A 93 -1.90 -14.49 2.41
C ALA A 93 -1.25 -14.74 1.03
N GLY A 94 0.05 -15.06 0.97
CA GLY A 94 0.79 -15.18 -0.27
C GLY A 94 1.00 -13.84 -0.98
N ALA A 95 0.81 -12.73 -0.26
CA ALA A 95 0.90 -11.39 -0.81
C ALA A 95 2.32 -10.86 -0.80
N LYS A 96 2.64 -10.02 -1.80
CA LYS A 96 3.90 -9.31 -1.90
C LYS A 96 3.78 -7.96 -1.21
N LEU A 97 4.52 -7.79 -0.12
CA LEU A 97 4.58 -6.54 0.64
C LEU A 97 5.85 -5.75 0.26
N TYR A 98 5.68 -4.51 -0.16
CA TYR A 98 6.78 -3.57 -0.40
C TYR A 98 6.85 -2.58 0.76
N LEU A 99 8.05 -2.39 1.31
CA LEU A 99 8.29 -1.38 2.34
C LEU A 99 8.81 -0.09 1.69
N LEU A 100 8.10 1.02 1.89
CA LEU A 100 8.48 2.35 1.44
C LEU A 100 8.83 3.23 2.65
N VAL A 101 10.02 3.81 2.66
CA VAL A 101 10.56 4.64 3.76
C VAL A 101 10.90 6.03 3.25
#